data_AF-A0A834K7Y2-F1
#
_entry.id   AF-A0A834K7Y2-F1
#
_cell.length_a   1.000
_cell.length_b   1.000
_cell.length_c   1.000
_cell.angle_alpha   90.00
_cell.angle_beta   90.00
_cell.angle_gamma   90.00
#
_symmetry.space_group_name_H-M   'P 1'
#
loop_
_entity.id
_entity.type
_entity.pdbx_description
1 polymer ?
#
loop_
_entity_poly.entity_id
_entity_poly.type
_entity_poly.pdbx_seq_one_letter_code
_entity_poly.pdbx_strand_id
1 'polypeptide(L)'
;MVDDKLIKIVQSTFSIYGLVLSRTLSISVARQLSQLNEDEQENWLTGVVERVLSQNLKTPHVEIDHVRLAITDFMRSDVLKETETKLNVIDAYDIPKIIYDLKKKKFVLQKVATNLYSDVTQKTILFKDRFETILYRLLRHELFVSRKLGEKNQSRIKLTPIESLFNESKTRDICLLGLIAEFSENHYYLEDPGGALKIDLKHAISFLI
;
A
#
# COMPACT_ATOMS: atom_id res chain seq x y z
N MET A 1 26.67 15.05 -37.41
CA MET A 1 25.89 13.79 -37.44
C MET A 1 25.82 13.28 -36.01
N VAL A 2 24.66 12.84 -35.54
CA VAL A 2 24.54 12.27 -34.18
C VAL A 2 25.35 10.97 -34.13
N ASP A 3 26.10 10.75 -33.05
CA ASP A 3 26.93 9.56 -32.87
C ASP A 3 26.06 8.28 -32.88
N ASP A 4 26.37 7.37 -33.79
CA ASP A 4 25.66 6.09 -33.94
C ASP A 4 25.82 5.20 -32.69
N LYS A 5 26.88 5.43 -31.90
CA LYS A 5 27.08 4.80 -30.59
C LYS A 5 26.02 5.26 -29.57
N LEU A 6 25.74 6.57 -29.50
CA LEU A 6 24.73 7.12 -28.60
C LEU A 6 23.32 6.64 -28.93
N ILE A 7 22.99 6.52 -30.22
CA ILE A 7 21.69 6.01 -30.67
C ILE A 7 21.49 4.56 -30.18
N LYS A 8 22.54 3.72 -30.27
CA LYS A 8 22.49 2.34 -29.78
C LYS A 8 22.33 2.28 -28.26
N ILE A 9 23.04 3.13 -27.53
CA ILE A 9 22.92 3.22 -26.06
C ILE A 9 21.47 3.55 -25.67
N VAL A 10 20.89 4.59 -26.27
CA VAL A 10 19.48 4.97 -26.03
C VAL A 10 18.54 3.80 -26.28
N GLN A 11 18.66 3.12 -27.42
CA GLN A 11 17.82 1.97 -27.75
C GLN A 11 18.00 0.81 -26.76
N SER A 12 19.24 0.50 -26.40
CA SER A 12 19.51 -0.57 -25.44
C SER A 12 18.95 -0.24 -24.05
N THR A 13 19.08 0.99 -23.58
CA THR A 13 18.57 1.39 -22.27
C THR A 13 17.06 1.27 -22.23
N PHE A 14 16.33 1.85 -23.19
CA PHE A 14 14.87 1.70 -23.26
C PHE A 14 14.46 0.22 -23.33
N SER A 15 15.18 -0.61 -24.11
CA SER A 15 14.92 -2.04 -24.21
C SER A 15 15.15 -2.80 -22.92
N ILE A 16 16.16 -2.44 -22.11
CA ILE A 16 16.42 -3.06 -20.80
C ILE A 16 15.22 -2.85 -19.87
N TYR A 17 14.57 -1.69 -19.95
CA TYR A 17 13.36 -1.35 -19.18
C TYR A 17 12.07 -1.86 -19.85
N GLY A 18 12.15 -2.69 -20.89
CA GLY A 18 10.99 -3.30 -21.55
C GLY A 18 10.21 -2.35 -22.48
N LEU A 19 10.81 -1.22 -22.87
CA LEU A 19 10.21 -0.23 -23.76
C LEU A 19 10.77 -0.36 -25.19
N VAL A 20 9.92 -0.10 -26.18
CA VAL A 20 10.25 -0.14 -27.60
C VAL A 20 10.24 1.28 -28.15
N LEU A 21 11.43 1.77 -28.52
CA LEU A 21 11.63 3.10 -29.08
C LEU A 21 11.95 3.02 -30.58
N SER A 22 11.28 3.82 -31.40
CA SER A 22 11.59 3.89 -32.83
C SER A 22 12.97 4.51 -33.09
N ARG A 23 13.59 4.19 -34.23
CA ARG A 23 14.90 4.74 -34.59
C ARG A 23 14.88 6.27 -34.70
N THR A 24 13.78 6.84 -35.21
CA THR A 24 13.60 8.29 -35.34
C THR A 24 13.56 8.99 -33.98
N LEU A 25 12.86 8.40 -33.00
CA LEU A 25 12.84 8.91 -31.63
C LEU A 25 14.18 8.75 -30.92
N SER A 26 14.86 7.62 -31.15
CA SER A 26 16.20 7.36 -30.60
C SER A 26 17.21 8.42 -31.05
N ILE A 27 17.14 8.85 -32.33
CA ILE A 27 17.95 9.95 -32.86
C ILE A 27 17.61 11.27 -32.16
N SER A 28 16.33 11.53 -31.90
CA SER A 28 15.89 12.77 -31.22
C SER A 28 16.41 12.84 -29.78
N VAL A 29 16.32 11.74 -29.04
CA VAL A 29 16.82 11.64 -27.66
C VAL A 29 18.35 11.71 -27.63
N ALA A 30 19.04 10.98 -28.51
CA ALA A 30 20.50 11.03 -28.62
C ALA A 30 21.03 12.43 -28.97
N ARG A 31 20.28 13.21 -29.76
CA ARG A 31 20.63 14.60 -30.06
C ARG A 31 20.57 15.50 -28.82
N GLN A 32 19.64 15.26 -27.91
CA GLN A 32 19.57 16.03 -26.65
C GLN A 32 20.71 15.62 -25.69
N LEU A 33 21.00 14.32 -25.62
CA LEU A 33 22.11 13.78 -24.82
C LEU A 33 23.50 14.28 -25.26
N SER A 34 23.70 14.57 -26.55
CA SER A 34 25.00 15.03 -27.07
C SER A 34 25.49 16.37 -26.50
N GLN A 35 24.66 17.09 -25.75
CA GLN A 35 25.03 18.34 -25.08
C GLN A 35 25.54 18.12 -23.64
N LEU A 36 25.48 16.89 -23.12
CA LEU A 36 25.80 16.54 -21.74
C LEU A 36 27.10 15.70 -21.67
N ASN A 37 27.74 15.70 -20.51
CA ASN A 37 28.92 14.86 -20.25
C ASN A 37 28.55 13.37 -20.17
N GLU A 38 29.49 12.45 -20.43
CA GLU A 38 29.20 11.00 -20.45
C GLU A 38 28.56 10.49 -19.14
N ASP A 39 29.05 10.92 -17.97
CA ASP A 39 28.50 10.54 -16.66
C ASP A 39 27.08 11.11 -16.43
N GLU A 40 26.78 12.27 -17.00
CA GLU A 40 25.46 12.91 -16.90
C GLU A 40 24.46 12.29 -17.89
N GLN A 41 24.94 11.78 -19.03
CA GLN A 41 24.09 11.15 -20.04
C GLN A 41 23.41 9.89 -19.52
N GLU A 42 24.11 9.04 -18.77
CA GLU A 42 23.53 7.82 -18.20
C GLU A 42 22.46 8.13 -17.15
N ASN A 43 22.75 9.07 -16.25
CA ASN A 43 21.81 9.51 -15.22
C ASN A 43 20.57 10.17 -15.83
N TRP A 44 20.76 11.06 -16.80
CA TRP A 44 19.67 11.72 -17.52
C TRP A 44 18.81 10.72 -18.28
N LEU A 45 19.43 9.78 -19.01
CA LEU A 45 18.73 8.76 -19.78
C LEU A 45 17.91 7.84 -18.88
N THR A 46 18.50 7.40 -17.76
CA THR A 46 17.80 6.57 -16.77
C THR A 46 16.61 7.31 -16.18
N GLY A 47 16.79 8.57 -15.78
CA GLY A 47 15.71 9.39 -15.23
C GLY A 47 14.58 9.64 -16.22
N VAL A 48 14.89 9.87 -17.49
CA VAL A 48 13.86 9.99 -18.54
C VAL A 48 13.10 8.68 -18.73
N VAL A 49 13.78 7.53 -18.72
CA VAL A 49 13.13 6.22 -18.85
C VAL A 49 12.20 5.94 -17.67
N GLU A 50 12.63 6.21 -16.44
CA GLU A 50 11.79 6.07 -15.24
C GLU A 50 10.53 6.95 -15.32
N ARG A 51 10.67 8.19 -15.83
CA ARG A 51 9.52 9.07 -16.04
C ARG A 51 8.59 8.56 -17.13
N VAL A 52 9.10 7.97 -18.22
CA VAL A 52 8.26 7.30 -19.22
C VAL A 52 7.49 6.14 -18.58
N LEU A 53 8.14 5.30 -17.76
CA LEU A 53 7.47 4.20 -17.05
C LEU A 53 6.36 4.70 -16.12
N SER A 54 6.56 5.84 -15.46
CA SER A 54 5.56 6.44 -14.56
C SER A 54 4.28 6.91 -15.26
N GLN A 55 4.28 7.01 -16.59
CA GLN A 55 3.10 7.39 -17.39
C GLN A 55 2.10 6.23 -17.58
N ASN A 56 2.37 5.02 -17.06
CA ASN A 56 1.48 3.86 -17.13
C ASN A 56 1.00 3.53 -18.57
N LEU A 57 1.95 3.37 -19.50
CA LEU A 57 1.63 3.04 -20.90
C LEU A 57 0.85 1.72 -20.99
N LYS A 58 -0.15 1.68 -21.88
CA LYS A 58 -0.93 0.47 -22.19
C LYS A 58 -0.13 -0.54 -23.03
N THR A 59 0.84 -0.07 -23.79
CA THR A 59 1.68 -0.85 -24.68
C THR A 59 3.15 -0.49 -24.43
N PRO A 60 4.11 -1.37 -24.76
CA PRO A 60 5.53 -1.08 -24.58
C PRO A 60 6.05 -0.05 -25.61
N HIS A 61 5.22 0.42 -26.55
CA HIS A 61 5.65 1.34 -27.60
C HIS A 61 5.68 2.78 -27.09
N VAL A 62 6.85 3.39 -27.18
CA VAL A 62 7.06 4.78 -26.76
C VAL A 62 6.85 5.71 -27.95
N GLU A 63 5.83 6.55 -27.87
CA GLU A 63 5.56 7.63 -28.83
C GLU A 63 6.27 8.94 -28.46
N ILE A 64 6.30 9.88 -29.40
CA ILE A 64 6.99 11.17 -29.24
C ILE A 64 6.50 11.97 -28.04
N ASP A 65 5.19 11.92 -27.76
CA ASP A 65 4.59 12.68 -26.66
C ASP A 65 5.00 12.14 -25.30
N HIS A 66 5.16 10.81 -25.16
CA HIS A 66 5.67 10.20 -23.93
C HIS A 66 7.08 10.69 -23.60
N VAL A 67 7.95 10.76 -24.62
CA VAL A 67 9.33 11.25 -24.49
C VAL A 67 9.35 12.74 -24.15
N ARG A 68 8.55 13.55 -24.85
CA ARG A 68 8.45 15.00 -24.58
C ARG A 68 7.97 15.29 -23.16
N LEU A 69 6.94 14.59 -22.70
CA LEU A 69 6.43 14.70 -21.33
C LEU A 69 7.51 14.30 -20.33
N ALA A 70 8.15 13.15 -20.52
CA ALA A 70 9.20 12.66 -19.62
C ALA A 70 10.40 13.62 -19.50
N ILE A 71 10.85 14.21 -20.61
CA ILE A 71 11.94 15.21 -20.60
C ILE A 71 11.48 16.49 -19.90
N THR A 72 10.29 16.99 -20.22
CA THR A 72 9.74 18.21 -19.60
C THR A 72 9.66 18.04 -18.09
N ASP A 73 9.14 16.90 -17.66
CA ASP A 73 9.02 16.50 -16.27
C ASP A 73 10.38 16.35 -15.59
N PHE A 74 11.34 15.69 -16.24
CA PHE A 74 12.70 15.48 -15.72
C PHE A 74 13.42 16.83 -15.49
N MET A 75 13.31 17.74 -16.45
CA MET A 75 13.88 19.10 -16.35
C MET A 75 13.13 19.96 -15.33
N ARG A 76 11.85 19.67 -15.09
CA ARG A 76 11.00 20.31 -14.07
C ARG A 76 11.13 19.64 -12.69
N SER A 77 12.19 18.89 -12.40
CA SER A 77 12.35 18.19 -11.11
C SER A 77 12.14 19.08 -9.85
N ASP A 78 12.38 20.40 -9.94
CA ASP A 78 12.15 21.37 -8.86
C ASP A 78 10.75 22.02 -8.87
N VAL A 79 9.95 21.75 -9.90
CA VAL A 79 8.61 22.31 -10.11
C VAL A 79 7.61 21.18 -9.95
N LEU A 80 6.73 21.33 -8.95
CA LEU A 80 5.61 20.43 -8.72
C LEU A 80 4.88 20.13 -10.04
N LYS A 81 4.46 18.88 -10.24
CA LYS A 81 3.57 18.53 -11.36
C LYS A 81 2.33 19.43 -11.30
N GLU A 82 1.65 19.67 -12.42
CA GLU A 82 0.41 20.47 -12.42
C GLU A 82 -0.66 19.95 -11.43
N THR A 83 -0.59 18.66 -11.10
CA THR A 83 -1.46 17.98 -10.12
C THR A 83 -0.95 18.03 -8.68
N GLU A 84 0.25 18.52 -8.44
CA GLU A 84 0.90 18.54 -7.13
C GLU A 84 0.95 19.99 -6.64
N THR A 85 0.50 20.21 -5.41
CA THR A 85 0.58 21.52 -4.75
C THR A 85 1.47 21.41 -3.51
N LYS A 86 2.06 22.53 -3.08
CA LYS A 86 2.88 22.58 -1.83
C LYS A 86 2.05 22.24 -0.58
N LEU A 87 0.73 22.40 -0.65
CA LEU A 87 -0.20 22.18 0.44
C LEU A 87 -1.53 21.68 -0.11
N ASN A 88 -1.89 20.44 0.22
CA ASN A 88 -3.18 19.85 -0.11
C ASN A 88 -4.07 19.83 1.13
N VAL A 89 -5.26 20.39 1.02
CA VAL A 89 -6.34 20.19 1.99
C VAL A 89 -7.25 19.10 1.43
N ILE A 90 -7.44 18.02 2.17
CA ILE A 90 -8.28 16.88 1.76
C ILE A 90 -9.60 16.99 2.52
N ASP A 91 -10.72 17.06 1.79
CA ASP A 91 -12.06 17.00 2.39
C ASP A 91 -12.25 15.63 3.07
N ALA A 92 -12.88 15.61 4.24
CA ALA A 92 -13.24 14.37 4.93
C ALA A 92 -14.10 13.43 4.06
N TYR A 93 -14.91 13.98 3.14
CA TYR A 93 -15.72 13.24 2.19
C TYR A 93 -14.94 12.64 1.03
N ASP A 94 -13.73 13.17 0.75
CA ASP A 94 -12.84 12.68 -0.30
C ASP A 94 -11.87 11.60 0.20
N ILE A 95 -11.82 11.36 1.51
CA ILE A 95 -10.95 10.34 2.11
C ILE A 95 -11.41 8.95 1.67
N PRO A 96 -10.58 8.20 0.91
CA PRO A 96 -10.94 6.85 0.53
C PRO A 96 -10.92 5.93 1.75
N LYS A 97 -11.84 4.98 1.80
CA LYS A 97 -11.86 3.98 2.86
C LYS A 97 -10.80 2.92 2.58
N ILE A 98 -10.03 2.57 3.61
CA ILE A 98 -9.06 1.48 3.56
C ILE A 98 -9.76 0.20 4.01
N ILE A 99 -9.76 -0.82 3.16
CA ILE A 99 -10.41 -2.11 3.44
C ILE A 99 -9.43 -3.23 3.16
N TYR A 100 -9.47 -4.29 3.97
CA TYR A 100 -8.68 -5.48 3.69
C TYR A 100 -9.39 -6.38 2.68
N ASP A 101 -8.81 -6.55 1.50
CA ASP A 101 -9.28 -7.51 0.51
C ASP A 101 -8.79 -8.91 0.89
N LEU A 102 -9.70 -9.76 1.37
CA LEU A 102 -9.43 -11.14 1.75
C LEU A 102 -8.87 -12.00 0.61
N LYS A 103 -9.33 -11.78 -0.63
CA LYS A 103 -8.89 -12.54 -1.80
C LYS A 103 -7.46 -12.16 -2.18
N LYS A 104 -7.16 -10.86 -2.16
CA LYS A 104 -5.83 -10.33 -2.51
C LYS A 104 -4.86 -10.27 -1.33
N LYS A 105 -5.34 -10.54 -0.11
CA LYS A 105 -4.61 -10.44 1.16
C LYS A 105 -3.88 -9.11 1.35
N LYS A 106 -4.46 -8.01 0.87
CA LYS A 106 -3.87 -6.66 0.91
C LYS A 106 -4.91 -5.61 1.23
N PHE A 107 -4.46 -4.52 1.84
CA PHE A 107 -5.31 -3.35 1.99
C PHE A 107 -5.50 -2.68 0.62
N VAL A 108 -6.74 -2.29 0.33
CA VAL A 108 -7.15 -1.62 -0.89
C VAL A 108 -7.93 -0.36 -0.53
N LEU A 109 -7.83 0.64 -1.40
CA LEU A 109 -8.65 1.85 -1.30
C LEU A 109 -9.98 1.59 -1.99
N GLN A 110 -11.07 1.86 -1.27
CA GLN A 110 -12.43 1.83 -1.79
C GLN A 110 -13.00 3.25 -1.72
N LYS A 111 -13.52 3.74 -2.84
CA LYS A 111 -14.36 4.95 -2.83
C LYS A 111 -15.70 4.58 -2.20
N VAL A 112 -16.10 5.34 -1.19
CA VAL A 112 -17.37 5.14 -0.48
C VAL A 112 -18.30 6.26 -0.90
N ALA A 113 -19.52 5.90 -1.30
CA ALA A 113 -20.55 6.89 -1.54
C ALA A 113 -20.93 7.56 -0.22
N THR A 114 -20.92 8.88 -0.19
CA THR A 114 -21.29 9.65 1.00
C THR A 114 -22.80 9.62 1.16
N ASN A 115 -23.27 8.93 2.22
CA ASN A 115 -24.67 8.99 2.62
C ASN A 115 -24.74 9.37 4.10
N LEU A 116 -25.26 10.57 4.37
CA LEU A 116 -25.46 11.11 5.72
C LEU A 116 -26.53 10.31 6.50
N TYR A 117 -27.48 9.71 5.78
CA TYR A 117 -28.57 8.90 6.33
C TYR A 117 -28.33 7.44 5.98
N SER A 118 -27.36 6.85 6.68
CA SER A 118 -26.98 5.45 6.47
C SER A 118 -28.02 4.48 7.01
N ASP A 119 -28.11 3.31 6.38
CA ASP A 119 -28.94 2.21 6.88
C ASP A 119 -28.39 1.68 8.22
N VAL A 120 -29.26 1.07 9.03
CA VAL A 120 -28.90 0.50 10.35
C VAL A 120 -27.74 -0.49 10.23
N THR A 121 -27.65 -1.22 9.11
CA THR A 121 -26.56 -2.15 8.82
C THR A 121 -25.18 -1.50 8.79
N GLN A 122 -25.08 -0.21 8.42
CA GLN A 122 -23.81 0.50 8.33
C GLN A 122 -23.14 0.68 9.70
N LYS A 123 -23.94 0.77 10.77
CA LYS A 123 -23.41 0.81 12.14
C LYS A 123 -22.70 -0.50 12.48
N THR A 124 -23.29 -1.64 12.13
CA THR A 124 -22.68 -2.95 12.35
C THR A 124 -21.41 -3.13 11.51
N ILE A 125 -21.46 -2.71 10.24
CA ILE A 125 -20.30 -2.73 9.33
C ILE A 125 -19.14 -1.90 9.88
N LEU A 126 -19.41 -0.73 10.49
CA LEU A 126 -18.38 0.10 11.10
C LEU A 126 -17.57 -0.65 12.17
N PHE A 127 -18.23 -1.35 13.10
CA PHE A 127 -17.54 -2.10 14.15
C PHE A 127 -16.79 -3.30 13.59
N LYS A 128 -17.39 -4.00 12.63
CA LYS A 128 -16.73 -5.09 11.90
C LYS A 128 -15.45 -4.62 11.21
N ASP A 129 -15.51 -3.52 10.46
CA ASP A 129 -14.36 -3.00 9.72
C ASP A 129 -13.23 -2.53 10.65
N ARG A 130 -13.59 -1.92 11.80
CA ARG A 130 -12.61 -1.53 12.83
C ARG A 130 -11.88 -2.75 13.39
N PHE A 131 -12.64 -3.78 13.77
CA PHE A 131 -12.08 -5.04 14.26
C PHE A 131 -11.18 -5.70 13.20
N GLU A 132 -11.69 -5.87 11.97
CA GLU A 132 -10.96 -6.51 10.88
C GLU A 132 -9.68 -5.76 10.51
N THR A 133 -9.71 -4.44 10.49
CA THR A 133 -8.52 -3.62 10.22
C THR A 133 -7.42 -3.88 11.24
N ILE A 134 -7.76 -3.94 12.53
CA ILE A 134 -6.80 -4.24 13.60
C ILE A 134 -6.31 -5.69 13.47
N LEU A 135 -7.23 -6.65 13.30
CA LEU A 135 -6.92 -8.07 13.14
C LEU A 135 -5.92 -8.30 12.00
N TYR A 136 -6.19 -7.77 10.81
CA TYR A 136 -5.33 -7.98 9.65
C TYR A 136 -4.02 -7.19 9.69
N ARG A 137 -3.92 -6.13 10.50
CA ARG A 137 -2.63 -5.51 10.82
C ARG A 137 -1.85 -6.40 11.79
N LEU A 138 -2.50 -6.91 12.82
CA LEU A 138 -1.90 -7.77 13.83
C LEU A 138 -1.37 -9.07 13.22
N LEU A 139 -2.13 -9.71 12.33
CA LEU A 139 -1.72 -10.95 11.63
C LEU A 139 -0.50 -10.78 10.70
N ARG A 140 -0.08 -9.55 10.41
CA ARG A 140 1.16 -9.25 9.68
C ARG A 140 2.35 -8.94 10.58
N HIS A 141 2.11 -8.74 11.88
CA HIS A 141 3.16 -8.52 12.85
C HIS A 141 3.92 -9.83 13.11
N GLU A 142 5.24 -9.77 13.25
CA GLU A 142 6.13 -10.93 13.34
C GLU A 142 5.72 -11.95 14.42
N LEU A 143 5.20 -11.47 15.55
CA LEU A 143 4.73 -12.31 16.66
C LEU A 143 3.48 -13.14 16.33
N PHE A 144 2.69 -12.76 15.33
CA PHE A 144 1.38 -13.35 15.00
C PHE A 144 1.35 -14.04 13.62
N VAL A 145 2.37 -13.83 12.78
CA VAL A 145 2.46 -14.46 11.46
C VAL A 145 2.64 -15.99 11.60
N SER A 146 1.87 -16.76 10.84
CA SER A 146 1.97 -18.23 10.81
C SER A 146 3.34 -18.70 10.30
N ARG A 147 3.83 -19.85 10.80
CA ARG A 147 5.16 -20.40 10.45
C ARG A 147 5.31 -20.57 8.94
N LYS A 148 6.40 -20.03 8.40
CA LYS A 148 6.91 -20.47 7.10
C LYS A 148 7.66 -21.80 7.30
N LEU A 149 7.60 -22.67 6.30
CA LEU A 149 8.27 -23.96 6.34
C LEU A 149 9.78 -23.74 6.51
N GLY A 150 10.36 -24.19 7.63
CA GLY A 150 11.81 -24.09 7.91
C GLY A 150 12.24 -23.16 9.04
N GLU A 151 11.35 -22.38 9.65
CA GLU A 151 11.70 -21.47 10.76
C GLU A 151 11.83 -22.20 12.11
N LYS A 152 12.97 -22.06 12.80
CA LYS A 152 13.21 -22.60 14.16
C LYS A 152 12.88 -21.56 15.24
N ASN A 153 12.11 -22.01 16.24
CA ASN A 153 11.96 -21.49 17.61
C ASN A 153 11.92 -19.96 17.82
N GLN A 154 10.80 -19.34 17.46
CA GLN A 154 10.33 -18.11 18.11
C GLN A 154 8.99 -18.38 18.80
N SER A 155 8.81 -17.86 20.02
CA SER A 155 7.54 -17.88 20.75
C SER A 155 6.54 -16.98 20.02
N ARG A 156 5.61 -17.58 19.30
CA ARG A 156 4.56 -16.85 18.56
C ARG A 156 3.25 -16.88 19.33
N ILE A 157 2.50 -15.82 19.18
CA ILE A 157 1.19 -15.64 19.80
C ILE A 157 0.14 -16.10 18.79
N LYS A 158 -0.67 -17.09 19.19
CA LYS A 158 -1.82 -17.54 18.41
C LYS A 158 -3.06 -16.83 18.93
N LEU A 159 -3.72 -16.08 18.06
CA LEU A 159 -5.04 -15.53 18.34
C LEU A 159 -6.09 -16.64 18.31
N THR A 160 -6.95 -16.65 19.32
CA THR A 160 -8.05 -17.61 19.47
C THR A 160 -9.37 -16.85 19.31
N PRO A 161 -10.26 -17.25 18.37
CA PRO A 161 -11.60 -16.69 18.27
C PRO A 161 -12.44 -17.01 19.52
N ILE A 162 -13.29 -16.10 19.97
CA ILE A 162 -14.11 -16.31 21.18
C ILE A 162 -15.01 -17.54 21.04
N GLU A 163 -15.61 -17.75 19.86
CA GLU A 163 -16.46 -18.92 19.57
C GLU A 163 -15.77 -20.28 19.82
N SER A 164 -14.43 -20.33 19.70
CA SER A 164 -13.68 -21.57 19.92
C SER A 164 -13.51 -21.94 21.41
N LEU A 165 -13.68 -20.97 22.31
CA LEU A 165 -13.58 -21.18 23.76
C LEU A 165 -14.71 -22.05 24.31
N PHE A 166 -15.86 -22.09 23.63
CA PHE A 166 -16.97 -22.95 24.03
C PHE A 166 -16.71 -24.43 23.73
N ASN A 167 -15.77 -24.73 22.82
CA ASN A 167 -15.48 -26.09 22.34
C ASN A 167 -14.13 -26.63 22.82
N GLU A 168 -13.20 -25.78 23.28
CA GLU A 168 -11.88 -26.18 23.74
C GLU A 168 -11.79 -26.30 25.26
N SER A 169 -11.17 -27.38 25.76
CA SER A 169 -10.88 -27.59 27.18
C SER A 169 -9.63 -26.84 27.68
N LYS A 170 -9.00 -26.03 26.81
CA LYS A 170 -7.82 -25.24 27.18
C LYS A 170 -8.23 -24.05 28.01
N THR A 171 -7.64 -23.93 29.18
CA THR A 171 -7.95 -22.90 30.18
C THR A 171 -6.77 -22.00 30.53
N ARG A 172 -5.62 -22.18 29.86
CA ARG A 172 -4.38 -21.43 30.13
C ARG A 172 -3.75 -20.92 28.83
N ASP A 173 -3.07 -19.78 28.93
CA ASP A 173 -2.29 -19.12 27.87
C ASP A 173 -3.08 -18.86 26.57
N ILE A 174 -4.28 -18.30 26.71
CA ILE A 174 -5.15 -17.94 25.60
C ILE A 174 -4.95 -16.46 25.26
N CYS A 175 -4.66 -16.17 24.00
CA CYS A 175 -4.63 -14.80 23.49
C CYS A 175 -5.89 -14.52 22.67
N LEU A 176 -6.65 -13.52 23.08
CA LEU A 176 -7.87 -13.08 22.42
C LEU A 176 -7.65 -11.68 21.83
N LEU A 177 -8.34 -11.40 20.73
CA LEU A 177 -8.49 -10.05 20.19
C LEU A 177 -9.99 -9.73 20.19
N GLY A 178 -10.36 -8.58 20.72
CA GLY A 178 -11.74 -8.13 20.71
C GLY A 178 -11.89 -6.67 21.11
N LEU A 179 -13.12 -6.18 21.01
CA LEU A 179 -13.55 -4.86 21.49
C LEU A 179 -13.97 -4.99 22.95
N ILE A 180 -13.54 -4.06 23.80
CA ILE A 180 -13.99 -3.99 25.19
C ILE A 180 -15.31 -3.20 25.22
N ALA A 181 -16.35 -3.80 25.80
CA ALA A 181 -17.65 -3.20 26.02
C ALA A 181 -18.01 -3.23 27.50
N GLU A 182 -18.70 -2.19 27.98
CA GLU A 182 -19.27 -2.12 29.32
C GLU A 182 -20.79 -1.97 29.20
N PHE A 183 -21.54 -2.98 29.64
CA PHE A 183 -23.01 -2.97 29.57
C PHE A 183 -23.65 -2.41 30.84
N SER A 184 -22.97 -2.57 31.97
CA SER A 184 -23.33 -2.02 33.28
C SER A 184 -22.06 -1.73 34.06
N GLU A 185 -22.15 -0.88 35.09
CA GLU A 185 -21.00 -0.44 35.86
C GLU A 185 -20.16 -1.64 36.35
N ASN A 186 -18.86 -1.61 36.03
CA ASN A 186 -17.88 -2.65 36.37
C ASN A 186 -18.15 -4.03 35.74
N HIS A 187 -18.97 -4.11 34.70
CA HIS A 187 -19.24 -5.34 33.95
C HIS A 187 -18.68 -5.24 32.53
N TYR A 188 -17.44 -5.71 32.38
CA TYR A 188 -16.70 -5.67 31.13
C TYR A 188 -16.86 -6.95 30.32
N TYR A 189 -16.92 -6.77 29.01
CA TYR A 189 -17.02 -7.85 28.02
C TYR A 189 -16.00 -7.61 26.92
N LEU A 190 -15.47 -8.69 26.38
CA LEU A 190 -14.66 -8.71 25.18
C LEU A 190 -15.51 -9.27 24.04
N GLU A 191 -15.58 -8.56 22.92
CA GLU A 191 -16.41 -8.93 21.77
C GLU A 191 -15.58 -9.12 20.50
N ASP A 192 -15.89 -10.17 19.76
CA ASP A 192 -15.43 -10.41 18.39
C ASP A 192 -16.63 -10.84 17.51
N PRO A 193 -16.46 -11.03 16.18
CA PRO A 193 -17.55 -11.48 15.31
C PRO A 193 -18.14 -12.86 15.68
N GLY A 194 -17.45 -13.67 16.47
CA GLY A 194 -17.88 -14.98 16.94
C GLY A 194 -18.63 -14.95 18.27
N GLY A 195 -18.59 -13.85 19.03
CA GLY A 195 -19.40 -13.68 20.24
C GLY A 195 -18.84 -12.69 21.26
N ALA A 196 -19.37 -12.79 22.47
CA ALA A 196 -18.97 -11.95 23.60
C ALA A 196 -18.59 -12.81 24.80
N LEU A 197 -17.53 -12.42 25.51
CA LEU A 197 -17.03 -13.06 26.71
C LEU A 197 -16.93 -12.05 27.85
N LYS A 198 -17.52 -12.35 29.01
CA LYS A 198 -17.34 -11.51 30.21
C LYS A 198 -15.89 -11.62 30.68
N ILE A 199 -15.25 -10.48 30.96
CA ILE A 199 -13.86 -10.41 31.41
C ILE A 199 -13.75 -9.75 32.79
N ASP A 200 -12.81 -10.23 33.61
CA ASP A 200 -12.43 -9.60 34.87
C ASP A 200 -11.06 -8.93 34.73
N LEU A 201 -11.03 -7.61 34.86
CA LEU A 201 -9.83 -6.78 34.68
C LEU A 201 -9.17 -6.37 36.02
N LYS A 202 -9.64 -6.89 37.17
CA LYS A 202 -9.12 -6.48 38.50
C LYS A 202 -7.61 -6.66 38.68
N HIS A 203 -7.01 -7.63 38.00
CA HIS A 203 -5.58 -7.93 38.08
C HIS A 203 -4.81 -7.52 36.80
N ALA A 204 -5.45 -6.75 35.91
CA ALA A 204 -4.80 -6.27 34.70
C ALA A 204 -3.74 -5.22 35.05
N ILE A 205 -2.56 -5.35 34.45
CA ILE A 205 -1.49 -4.36 34.57
C ILE A 205 -1.69 -3.34 33.46
N SER A 206 -1.76 -2.06 33.81
CA SER A 206 -1.78 -0.99 32.81
C SER A 206 -0.36 -0.78 32.29
N PHE A 207 -0.19 -0.89 30.98
CA PHE A 207 1.01 -0.45 30.29
C PHE A 207 0.71 0.92 29.69
N LEU A 208 0.94 1.99 30.46
CA LEU A 208 1.02 3.33 29.89
C LEU A 208 2.31 3.41 29.07
N ILE A 209 2.15 3.70 27.77
CA ILE A 209 3.24 4.09 26.86
C ILE A 209 3.30 5.61 26.86
#